data_AF-A0A7W6BWD8-F1
#
_entry.id   AF-A0A7W6BWD8-F1
#
_cell.length_a   1.000
_cell.length_b   1.000
_cell.length_c   1.000
_cell.angle_alpha   90.00
_cell.angle_beta   90.00
_cell.angle_gamma   90.00
#
_symmetry.space_group_name_H-M   'P 1'
#
loop_
_entity.id
_entity.type
_entity.pdbx_description
1 polymer ?
#
loop_
_entity_poly.entity_id
_entity_poly.type
_entity_poly.pdbx_seq_one_letter_code
_entity_poly.pdbx_strand_id
1 'polypeptide(L)'
;MKLFSCPSCDQVVFFNNVRCERCGHALGYEPRTNRVLALEPASTDFVSVGRGSDGSHWRYCDNYQYGVCNWLVPADSSDLYCLADRHNLMVPDLSNPDNQALWAKMEAAKHRLFYTLLRLRLPLYTQAEHPEGLGFKFLADDPASGEKVMTGHADGVITVALAEADDAEREKRRTAMGEPYRTLLGHFRHEVGHWYWDILVRDGG
;
A
#
# COMPACT_ATOMS: atom_id res chain seq x y z
N MET A 1 -9.46 -8.61 9.53
CA MET A 1 -9.19 -7.17 9.43
C MET A 1 -9.87 -6.49 10.61
N LYS A 2 -9.20 -5.58 11.33
CA LYS A 2 -9.83 -4.83 12.43
C LYS A 2 -10.86 -3.84 11.85
N LEU A 3 -12.00 -3.66 12.52
CA LEU A 3 -12.93 -2.57 12.22
C LEU A 3 -12.39 -1.25 12.79
N PHE A 4 -12.43 -0.19 11.99
CA PHE A 4 -12.07 1.15 12.42
C PHE A 4 -13.32 1.99 12.64
N SER A 5 -13.18 3.03 13.46
CA SER A 5 -14.24 4.00 13.71
C SER A 5 -13.67 5.41 13.60
N CYS A 6 -14.44 6.33 13.03
CA CYS A 6 -14.08 7.75 12.98
C CYS A 6 -13.90 8.29 14.40
N PRO A 7 -12.73 8.85 14.75
CA PRO A 7 -12.49 9.39 16.09
C PRO A 7 -13.40 10.56 16.49
N SER A 8 -14.01 11.26 15.52
CA SER A 8 -14.87 12.43 15.78
C SER A 8 -16.35 12.08 16.02
N CYS A 9 -16.88 11.00 15.43
CA CYS A 9 -18.32 10.68 15.49
C CYS A 9 -18.67 9.19 15.65
N ASP A 10 -17.67 8.33 15.85
CA ASP A 10 -17.80 6.89 16.07
C ASP A 10 -18.42 6.07 14.93
N GLN A 11 -18.66 6.69 13.77
CA GLN A 11 -19.06 5.98 12.57
C GLN A 11 -18.03 4.90 12.21
N VAL A 12 -18.47 3.68 11.95
CA VAL A 12 -17.60 2.62 11.42
C VAL A 12 -17.09 3.03 10.05
N VAL A 13 -15.79 2.92 9.85
CA VAL A 13 -15.10 3.27 8.59
C VAL A 13 -14.24 2.11 8.12
N PHE A 14 -14.06 2.01 6.81
CA PHE A 14 -13.15 1.04 6.22
C PHE A 14 -11.72 1.59 6.19
N PHE A 15 -10.77 0.67 6.05
CA PHE A 15 -9.34 0.94 6.13
C PHE A 15 -8.85 2.01 5.14
N ASN A 16 -9.44 2.05 3.94
CA ASN A 16 -9.04 2.96 2.87
C ASN A 16 -9.93 4.21 2.78
N ASN A 17 -10.85 4.45 3.72
CA ASN A 17 -11.65 5.67 3.70
C ASN A 17 -10.73 6.89 3.90
N VAL A 18 -10.94 7.92 3.09
CA VAL A 18 -10.26 9.23 3.17
C VAL A 18 -11.15 10.30 3.80
N ARG A 19 -12.43 9.99 4.00
CA ARG A 19 -13.44 10.89 4.57
C ARG A 19 -14.48 10.09 5.34
N CYS A 20 -14.99 10.67 6.43
CA CYS A 20 -16.13 10.13 7.14
C CYS A 20 -17.44 10.61 6.49
N GLU A 21 -18.25 9.68 6.01
CA GLU A 21 -19.56 9.99 5.39
C GLU A 21 -20.60 10.56 6.38
N ARG A 22 -20.37 10.44 7.70
CA ARG A 22 -21.29 10.93 8.73
C ARG A 22 -20.99 12.37 9.16
N CYS A 23 -19.74 12.66 9.54
CA CYS A 23 -19.36 13.98 10.07
C CYS A 23 -18.55 14.82 9.08
N GLY A 24 -18.14 14.26 7.95
CA GLY A 24 -17.44 14.98 6.89
C GLY A 24 -15.93 15.16 7.10
N HIS A 25 -15.39 14.88 8.30
CA HIS A 25 -13.95 14.95 8.58
C HIS A 25 -13.13 14.11 7.61
N ALA A 26 -11.97 14.65 7.23
CA ALA A 26 -10.96 13.89 6.50
C ALA A 26 -10.40 12.78 7.40
N LEU A 27 -9.98 11.67 6.79
CA LEU A 27 -9.49 10.48 7.49
C LEU A 27 -8.15 10.04 6.90
N GLY A 28 -7.22 9.65 7.77
CA GLY A 28 -5.95 9.06 7.36
C GLY A 28 -5.51 7.95 8.30
N TYR A 29 -4.77 6.98 7.76
CA TYR A 29 -4.23 5.86 8.55
C TYR A 29 -2.83 6.19 9.09
N GLU A 30 -2.68 6.09 10.41
CA GLU A 30 -1.41 6.23 11.10
C GLU A 30 -0.87 4.82 11.45
N PRO A 31 0.24 4.39 10.84
CA PRO A 31 0.67 3.00 10.88
C PRO A 31 1.33 2.57 12.19
N ARG A 32 1.94 3.46 12.98
CA ARG A 32 2.69 3.09 14.20
C ARG A 32 1.76 2.74 15.34
N THR A 33 0.69 3.49 15.52
CA THR A 33 -0.36 3.23 16.53
C THR A 33 -1.53 2.41 15.96
N ASN A 34 -1.53 2.15 14.64
CA ASN A 34 -2.55 1.35 13.96
C ASN A 34 -3.96 1.93 14.18
N ARG A 35 -4.11 3.20 13.80
CA ARG A 35 -5.33 3.99 13.98
C ARG A 35 -5.70 4.72 12.69
N VAL A 36 -7.00 4.89 12.50
CA VAL A 36 -7.51 5.92 11.60
C VAL A 36 -7.67 7.20 12.42
N LEU A 37 -7.08 8.29 11.96
CA LEU A 37 -7.20 9.62 12.55
C LEU A 37 -8.30 10.39 11.81
N ALA A 38 -9.05 11.22 12.55
CA ALA A 38 -9.84 12.29 11.94
C ALA A 38 -8.98 13.54 11.87
N LEU A 39 -9.10 14.28 10.77
CA LEU A 39 -8.20 15.36 10.42
C LEU A 39 -8.98 16.63 10.08
N GLU A 40 -8.47 17.76 10.53
CA GLU A 40 -8.90 19.10 10.13
C GLU A 40 -7.76 19.82 9.40
N PRO A 41 -8.06 20.57 8.32
CA PRO A 41 -7.04 21.35 7.63
C PRO A 41 -6.41 22.40 8.55
N ALA A 42 -5.09 22.52 8.51
CA ALA A 42 -4.33 23.64 9.04
C ALA A 42 -3.66 24.41 7.88
N SER A 43 -2.73 25.32 8.15
CA SER A 43 -2.17 26.21 7.13
C SER A 43 -1.51 25.48 5.95
N THR A 44 -0.72 24.44 6.23
CA THR A 44 0.06 23.69 5.24
C THR A 44 -0.02 22.18 5.41
N ASP A 45 -0.73 21.72 6.44
CA ASP A 45 -0.84 20.32 6.84
C ASP A 45 -2.23 20.06 7.46
N PHE A 46 -2.36 18.94 8.18
CA PHE A 46 -3.58 18.56 8.88
C PHE A 46 -3.30 18.36 10.36
N VAL A 47 -4.21 18.82 11.21
CA VAL A 47 -4.16 18.51 12.64
C VAL A 47 -5.10 17.35 12.94
N SER A 48 -4.63 16.42 13.77
CA SER A 48 -5.49 15.33 14.25
C SER A 48 -6.52 15.83 15.25
N VAL A 49 -7.75 15.33 15.17
CA VAL A 49 -8.88 15.73 16.03
C VAL A 49 -9.68 14.52 16.54
N GLY A 50 -10.58 14.77 17.49
CA GLY A 50 -11.46 13.76 18.05
C GLY A 50 -10.79 12.87 19.10
N ARG A 51 -11.40 11.72 19.39
CA ARG A 51 -10.98 10.86 20.49
C ARG A 51 -9.54 10.36 20.31
N GLY A 52 -8.72 10.61 21.33
CA GLY A 52 -7.33 10.18 21.40
C GLY A 52 -6.43 10.87 20.39
N SER A 53 -6.85 12.03 19.86
CA SER A 53 -5.94 13.00 19.26
C SER A 53 -5.09 13.63 20.37
N ASP A 54 -3.83 13.87 20.06
CA ASP A 54 -2.87 14.65 20.84
C ASP A 54 -2.58 16.02 20.19
N GLY A 55 -3.33 16.39 19.15
CA GLY A 55 -3.10 17.60 18.37
C GLY A 55 -1.88 17.52 17.44
N SER A 56 -1.33 16.33 17.21
CA SER A 56 -0.21 16.16 16.26
C SER A 56 -0.60 16.56 14.85
N HIS A 57 0.37 17.11 14.14
CA HIS A 57 0.27 17.52 12.74
C HIS A 57 0.76 16.43 11.80
N TRP A 58 0.05 16.28 10.69
CA TRP A 58 0.22 15.20 9.71
C TRP A 58 0.11 15.73 8.29
N ARG A 59 0.85 15.08 7.39
CA ARG A 59 0.66 15.19 5.94
C ARG A 59 0.16 13.84 5.42
N TYR A 60 -0.55 13.85 4.31
CA TYR A 60 -0.78 12.61 3.58
C TYR A 60 0.51 12.18 2.88
N CYS A 61 0.68 10.87 2.71
CA CYS A 61 1.63 10.30 1.75
C CYS A 61 1.51 11.01 0.40
N ASP A 62 2.61 11.25 -0.29
CA ASP A 62 2.61 11.94 -1.59
C ASP A 62 1.70 11.22 -2.62
N ASN A 63 1.60 9.89 -2.55
CA ASN A 63 0.70 9.11 -3.41
C ASN A 63 -0.80 9.34 -3.16
N TYR A 64 -1.17 10.03 -2.07
CA TYR A 64 -2.57 10.45 -1.84
C TYR A 64 -3.10 11.33 -2.96
N GLN A 65 -2.22 12.13 -3.61
CA GLN A 65 -2.62 12.99 -4.74
C GLN A 65 -3.19 12.20 -5.92
N TYR A 66 -2.83 10.92 -6.05
CA TYR A 66 -3.33 10.01 -7.08
C TYR A 66 -4.54 9.17 -6.61
N GLY A 67 -5.03 9.38 -5.39
CA GLY A 67 -6.17 8.65 -4.84
C GLY A 67 -5.89 7.18 -4.50
N VAL A 68 -4.62 6.77 -4.38
CA VAL A 68 -4.24 5.37 -4.17
C VAL A 68 -3.81 5.05 -2.74
N CYS A 69 -3.60 6.06 -1.91
CA CYS A 69 -3.10 5.92 -0.54
C CYS A 69 -3.86 6.87 0.39
N ASN A 70 -4.11 6.47 1.64
CA ASN A 70 -4.66 7.32 2.71
C ASN A 70 -3.77 7.34 3.96
N TRP A 71 -2.53 6.88 3.86
CA TRP A 71 -1.64 6.79 5.00
C TRP A 71 -0.97 8.13 5.28
N LEU A 72 -0.69 8.37 6.56
CA LEU A 72 -0.16 9.63 7.05
C LEU A 72 1.35 9.55 7.29
N VAL A 73 1.98 10.71 7.18
CA VAL A 73 3.37 10.99 7.52
C VAL A 73 3.37 12.14 8.53
N PRO A 74 4.18 12.09 9.61
CA PRO A 74 4.32 13.22 10.53
C PRO A 74 4.70 14.50 9.78
N ALA A 75 4.09 15.64 10.12
CA ALA A 75 4.29 16.87 9.36
C ALA A 75 5.75 17.36 9.38
N ASP A 76 6.48 17.08 10.47
CA ASP A 76 7.88 17.40 10.69
C ASP A 76 8.87 16.41 10.06
N SER A 77 8.40 15.27 9.53
CA SER A 77 9.26 14.34 8.82
C SER A 77 9.68 14.90 7.46
N SER A 78 10.92 14.61 7.04
CA SER A 78 11.40 14.83 5.67
C SER A 78 10.83 13.82 4.67
N ASP A 79 10.19 12.76 5.14
CA ASP A 79 9.64 11.72 4.27
C ASP A 79 8.45 12.25 3.46
N LEU A 80 8.46 11.95 2.17
CA LEU A 80 7.33 12.22 1.28
C LEU A 80 6.35 11.04 1.26
N TYR A 81 6.87 9.82 1.40
CA TYR A 81 6.10 8.58 1.29
C TYR A 81 5.86 7.93 2.66
N CYS A 82 4.71 7.28 2.82
CA CYS A 82 4.39 6.54 4.04
C CYS A 82 5.21 5.25 4.17
N LEU A 83 5.09 4.57 5.32
CA LEU A 83 5.80 3.32 5.60
C LEU A 83 5.58 2.20 4.57
N ALA A 84 4.46 2.21 3.85
CA ALA A 84 4.20 1.25 2.78
C ALA A 84 4.67 1.73 1.40
N ASP A 85 4.51 3.02 1.10
CA ASP A 85 4.77 3.56 -0.23
C ASP A 85 6.24 3.88 -0.48
N ARG A 86 7.03 4.04 0.59
CA ARG A 86 8.50 4.13 0.50
C ARG A 86 9.16 2.89 -0.11
N HIS A 87 8.42 1.79 -0.26
CA HIS A 87 8.89 0.56 -0.90
C HIS A 87 8.59 0.51 -2.40
N ASN A 88 7.93 1.51 -2.97
CA ASN A 88 7.71 1.57 -4.42
C ASN A 88 9.00 2.04 -5.12
N LEU A 89 9.63 1.13 -5.85
CA LEU A 89 10.76 1.44 -6.71
C LEU A 89 10.30 1.96 -8.08
N MET A 90 9.15 1.47 -8.54
CA MET A 90 8.55 1.89 -9.80
C MET A 90 7.03 1.76 -9.73
N VAL A 91 6.35 2.82 -10.17
CA VAL A 91 4.90 2.86 -10.41
C VAL A 91 4.66 2.96 -11.91
N PRO A 92 3.47 2.58 -12.43
CA PRO A 92 3.22 2.65 -13.87
C PRO A 92 3.11 4.10 -14.35
N ASP A 93 3.13 4.29 -15.67
CA ASP A 93 2.87 5.60 -16.28
C ASP A 93 1.45 6.08 -15.94
N LEU A 94 1.39 7.14 -15.13
CA LEU A 94 0.16 7.75 -14.63
C LEU A 94 -0.47 8.74 -15.62
N SER A 95 0.16 9.00 -16.77
CA SER A 95 -0.50 9.73 -17.86
C SER A 95 -1.68 8.95 -18.45
N ASN A 96 -1.69 7.62 -18.26
CA ASN A 96 -2.81 6.75 -18.61
C ASN A 96 -3.73 6.53 -17.38
N PRO A 97 -5.01 6.97 -17.43
CA PRO A 97 -5.93 6.81 -16.31
C PRO A 97 -6.24 5.35 -15.96
N ASP A 98 -6.18 4.43 -16.94
CA ASP A 98 -6.39 3.00 -16.69
C ASP A 98 -5.26 2.43 -15.82
N ASN A 99 -4.03 2.87 -16.08
CA ASN A 99 -2.88 2.48 -15.26
C ASN A 99 -3.04 2.95 -13.82
N GLN A 100 -3.50 4.19 -13.62
CA GLN A 100 -3.77 4.73 -12.29
C GLN A 100 -4.84 3.92 -11.55
N ALA A 101 -5.93 3.54 -12.22
CA ALA A 101 -7.00 2.73 -11.63
C ALA A 101 -6.50 1.33 -11.22
N LEU A 102 -5.69 0.68 -12.05
CA LEU A 102 -5.08 -0.61 -11.74
C LEU A 102 -4.06 -0.50 -10.60
N TRP A 103 -3.26 0.56 -10.59
CA TRP A 103 -2.32 0.85 -9.51
C TRP A 103 -3.03 1.10 -8.18
N ALA A 104 -4.17 1.79 -8.18
CA ALA A 104 -4.99 1.97 -6.99
C ALA A 104 -5.40 0.62 -6.35
N LYS A 105 -5.75 -0.37 -7.17
CA LYS A 105 -6.05 -1.73 -6.69
C LYS A 105 -4.80 -2.43 -6.13
N MET A 106 -3.64 -2.26 -6.76
CA MET A 106 -2.36 -2.78 -6.26
C MET A 106 -2.02 -2.19 -4.89
N GLU A 107 -2.06 -0.87 -4.76
CA GLU A 107 -1.78 -0.17 -3.51
C GLU A 107 -2.75 -0.58 -2.40
N ALA A 108 -4.04 -0.67 -2.70
CA ALA A 108 -5.02 -1.15 -1.73
C ALA A 108 -4.73 -2.58 -1.21
N ALA A 109 -4.18 -3.46 -2.05
CA ALA A 109 -3.77 -4.80 -1.63
C ALA A 109 -2.41 -4.77 -0.89
N LYS A 110 -1.44 -3.99 -1.36
CA LYS A 110 -0.14 -3.79 -0.70
C LYS A 110 -0.31 -3.17 0.69
N HIS A 111 -1.15 -2.15 0.88
CA HIS A 111 -1.42 -1.58 2.20
C HIS A 111 -2.02 -2.60 3.18
N ARG A 112 -2.85 -3.54 2.71
CA ARG A 112 -3.36 -4.64 3.55
C ARG A 112 -2.26 -5.64 3.93
N LEU A 113 -1.31 -5.88 3.02
CA LEU A 113 -0.11 -6.65 3.31
C LEU A 113 0.70 -5.92 4.40
N PHE A 114 1.09 -4.67 4.18
CA PHE A 114 1.90 -3.88 5.13
C PHE A 114 1.23 -3.72 6.49
N TYR A 115 -0.09 -3.52 6.52
CA TYR A 115 -0.87 -3.57 7.76
C TYR A 115 -0.59 -4.85 8.57
N THR A 116 -0.57 -6.00 7.88
CA THR A 116 -0.30 -7.31 8.50
C THR A 116 1.16 -7.41 8.95
N LEU A 117 2.11 -6.99 8.10
CA LEU A 117 3.54 -7.06 8.41
C LEU A 117 3.92 -6.20 9.64
N LEU A 118 3.40 -4.97 9.71
CA LEU A 118 3.58 -4.06 10.85
C LEU A 118 2.99 -4.66 12.13
N ARG A 119 1.82 -5.28 12.05
CA ARG A 119 1.15 -5.95 13.19
C ARG A 119 1.95 -7.14 13.71
N LEU A 120 2.61 -7.86 12.83
CA LEU A 120 3.48 -8.99 13.16
C LEU A 120 4.89 -8.55 13.57
N ARG A 121 5.20 -7.25 13.48
CA ARG A 121 6.53 -6.67 13.75
C ARG A 121 7.64 -7.33 12.93
N LEU A 122 7.33 -7.67 11.68
CA LEU A 122 8.31 -8.24 10.76
C LEU A 122 9.24 -7.14 10.21
N PRO A 123 10.48 -7.48 9.81
CA PRO A 123 11.41 -6.56 9.17
C PRO A 123 10.81 -5.89 7.92
N LEU A 124 11.07 -4.59 7.74
CA LEU A 124 10.54 -3.77 6.63
C LEU A 124 11.54 -2.69 6.19
N TYR A 125 12.80 -3.09 6.00
CA TYR A 125 13.81 -2.19 5.46
C TYR A 125 13.70 -2.13 3.93
N THR A 126 13.85 -0.93 3.39
CA THR A 126 13.77 -0.62 1.96
C THR A 126 15.10 -0.92 1.25
N GLN A 127 15.07 -0.99 -0.07
CA GLN A 127 16.26 -1.06 -0.92
C GLN A 127 17.24 0.12 -0.74
N ALA A 128 16.75 1.26 -0.26
CA ALA A 128 17.60 2.42 0.07
C ALA A 128 18.32 2.25 1.42
N GLU A 129 17.75 1.45 2.33
CA GLU A 129 18.30 1.18 3.66
C GLU A 129 19.23 -0.04 3.68
N HIS A 130 19.00 -1.03 2.80
CA HIS A 130 19.79 -2.25 2.70
C HIS A 130 19.75 -2.84 1.28
N PRO A 131 20.83 -3.45 0.75
CA PRO A 131 20.85 -4.05 -0.59
C PRO A 131 19.80 -5.15 -0.81
N GLU A 132 19.44 -5.89 0.23
CA GLU A 132 18.40 -6.93 0.19
C GLU A 132 17.04 -6.41 0.68
N GLY A 133 16.85 -5.09 0.68
CA GLY A 133 15.61 -4.49 1.15
C GLY A 133 14.40 -4.85 0.32
N LEU A 134 13.23 -4.74 0.91
CA LEU A 134 12.00 -4.99 0.18
C LEU A 134 11.73 -3.83 -0.79
N GLY A 135 11.38 -4.15 -2.02
CA GLY A 135 10.98 -3.17 -3.03
C GLY A 135 9.90 -3.71 -3.95
N PHE A 136 9.07 -2.83 -4.50
CA PHE A 136 7.99 -3.16 -5.42
C PHE A 136 8.13 -2.41 -6.73
N LYS A 137 7.98 -3.13 -7.84
CA LYS A 137 7.86 -2.58 -9.19
C LYS A 137 6.50 -2.96 -9.77
N PHE A 138 5.67 -1.96 -10.05
CA PHE A 138 4.40 -2.12 -10.74
C PHE A 138 4.56 -1.73 -12.20
N LEU A 139 4.54 -2.71 -13.10
CA LEU A 139 4.88 -2.49 -14.50
C LEU A 139 3.70 -2.84 -15.41
N ALA A 140 3.35 -1.94 -16.32
CA ALA A 140 2.44 -2.24 -17.42
C ALA A 140 3.19 -3.02 -18.51
N ASP A 141 2.47 -3.86 -19.26
CA ASP A 141 3.02 -4.48 -20.46
C ASP A 141 3.36 -3.40 -21.49
N ASP A 142 4.44 -3.57 -22.23
CA ASP A 142 4.80 -2.67 -23.32
C ASP A 142 4.04 -3.08 -24.61
N PRO A 143 3.10 -2.25 -25.11
CA PRO A 143 2.34 -2.58 -26.31
C PRO A 143 3.22 -2.61 -27.57
N ALA A 144 4.35 -1.92 -27.59
CA ALA A 144 5.20 -1.79 -28.78
C ALA A 144 6.10 -3.01 -29.00
N SER A 145 6.68 -3.57 -27.93
CA SER A 145 7.47 -4.80 -28.00
C SER A 145 6.61 -6.06 -27.98
N GLY A 146 5.39 -5.99 -27.43
CA GLY A 146 4.52 -7.16 -27.22
C GLY A 146 4.99 -8.08 -26.08
N GLU A 147 6.04 -7.68 -25.35
CA GLU A 147 6.56 -8.42 -24.21
C GLU A 147 5.64 -8.27 -23.00
N LYS A 148 5.38 -9.39 -22.32
CA LYS A 148 4.56 -9.43 -21.11
C LYS A 148 5.44 -9.30 -19.88
N VAL A 149 5.03 -8.44 -18.95
CA VAL A 149 5.69 -8.35 -17.64
C VAL A 149 5.46 -9.64 -16.89
N MET A 150 6.55 -10.25 -16.45
CA MET A 150 6.51 -11.41 -15.57
C MET A 150 6.45 -10.95 -14.11
N THR A 151 5.49 -11.48 -13.37
CA THR A 151 5.39 -11.28 -11.92
C THR A 151 6.32 -12.24 -11.20
N GLY A 152 7.04 -11.76 -10.19
CA GLY A 152 7.91 -12.58 -9.37
C GLY A 152 8.79 -11.78 -8.42
N HIS A 153 9.70 -12.47 -7.76
CA HIS A 153 10.65 -11.95 -6.79
C HIS A 153 12.10 -12.21 -7.24
N ALA A 154 12.95 -11.20 -7.13
CA ALA A 154 14.40 -11.31 -7.28
C ALA A 154 15.13 -10.28 -6.41
N ASP A 155 16.10 -10.73 -5.61
CA ASP A 155 16.98 -9.87 -4.78
C ASP A 155 16.22 -8.82 -3.94
N GLY A 156 15.12 -9.23 -3.30
CA GLY A 156 14.25 -8.36 -2.49
C GLY A 156 13.32 -7.44 -3.29
N VAL A 157 13.38 -7.50 -4.62
CA VAL A 157 12.49 -6.76 -5.51
C VAL A 157 11.36 -7.65 -6.00
N ILE A 158 10.14 -7.28 -5.65
CA ILE A 158 8.91 -7.90 -6.13
C ILE A 158 8.40 -7.11 -7.33
N THR A 159 8.42 -7.75 -8.50
CA THR A 159 7.83 -7.21 -9.72
C THR A 159 6.42 -7.77 -9.86
N VAL A 160 5.44 -6.89 -10.05
CA VAL A 160 4.05 -7.30 -10.29
C VAL A 160 3.56 -6.65 -11.57
N ALA A 161 3.10 -7.48 -12.50
CA ALA A 161 2.48 -7.01 -13.72
C ALA A 161 1.18 -6.29 -13.40
N LEU A 162 0.98 -5.10 -13.97
CA LEU A 162 -0.21 -4.29 -13.71
C LEU A 162 -1.49 -4.98 -14.19
N ALA A 163 -1.38 -5.83 -15.22
CA ALA A 163 -2.45 -6.73 -15.68
C ALA A 163 -2.94 -7.69 -14.59
N GLU A 164 -2.14 -8.00 -13.56
CA GLU A 164 -2.63 -8.75 -12.40
C GLU A 164 -3.67 -7.93 -11.62
N ALA A 165 -3.77 -6.60 -11.73
CA ALA A 165 -4.85 -5.84 -11.09
C ALA A 165 -6.17 -5.81 -11.89
N ASP A 166 -6.16 -6.30 -13.14
CA ASP A 166 -7.37 -6.42 -13.95
C ASP A 166 -8.15 -7.68 -13.52
N ASP A 167 -9.41 -7.50 -13.15
CA ASP A 167 -10.23 -8.59 -12.64
C ASP A 167 -10.66 -9.57 -13.74
N ALA A 168 -10.85 -9.11 -14.97
CA ALA A 168 -11.17 -9.97 -16.11
C ALA A 168 -9.97 -10.81 -16.52
N GLU A 169 -8.77 -10.22 -16.58
CA GLU A 169 -7.55 -10.97 -16.87
C GLU A 169 -7.19 -11.93 -15.74
N ARG A 170 -7.40 -11.53 -14.47
CA ARG A 170 -7.21 -12.40 -13.31
C ARG A 170 -8.16 -13.60 -13.33
N GLU A 171 -9.45 -13.38 -13.63
CA GLU A 171 -10.48 -14.43 -13.76
C GLU A 171 -10.11 -15.43 -14.86
N LYS A 172 -9.68 -14.91 -16.02
CA LYS A 172 -9.23 -15.70 -17.16
C LYS A 172 -8.01 -16.55 -16.82
N ARG A 173 -6.98 -15.96 -16.18
CA ARG A 173 -5.78 -16.68 -15.72
C ARG A 173 -6.12 -17.74 -14.69
N ARG A 174 -6.97 -17.39 -13.71
CA ARG A 174 -7.42 -18.33 -12.68
C ARG A 174 -8.09 -19.56 -13.29
N THR A 175 -9.00 -19.34 -14.24
CA THR A 175 -9.71 -20.42 -14.95
C THR A 175 -8.75 -21.27 -15.78
N ALA A 176 -7.84 -20.63 -16.53
CA ALA A 176 -6.87 -21.34 -17.38
C ALA A 176 -5.86 -22.17 -16.58
N MET A 177 -5.45 -21.71 -15.39
CA MET A 177 -4.49 -22.40 -14.52
C MET A 177 -5.16 -23.34 -13.51
N GLY A 178 -6.49 -23.43 -13.49
CA GLY A 178 -7.22 -24.26 -12.54
C GLY A 178 -7.03 -23.84 -11.08
N GLU A 179 -6.70 -22.56 -10.84
CA GLU A 179 -6.42 -22.06 -9.50
C GLU A 179 -7.73 -21.81 -8.73
N PRO A 180 -7.91 -22.34 -7.52
CA PRO A 180 -9.14 -22.08 -6.74
C PRO A 180 -9.21 -20.64 -6.21
N TYR A 181 -8.07 -19.95 -6.09
CA TYR A 181 -7.99 -18.60 -5.53
C TYR A 181 -6.80 -17.83 -6.10
N ARG A 182 -7.07 -16.74 -6.83
CA ARG A 182 -6.06 -15.78 -7.33
C ARG A 182 -6.49 -14.39 -6.90
N THR A 183 -5.77 -13.75 -5.98
CA THR A 183 -6.05 -12.37 -5.53
C THR A 183 -4.74 -11.58 -5.40
N LEU A 184 -4.80 -10.26 -5.59
CA LEU A 184 -3.63 -9.39 -5.44
C LEU A 184 -2.95 -9.55 -4.08
N LEU A 185 -3.74 -9.56 -2.99
CA LEU A 185 -3.19 -9.75 -1.65
C LEU A 185 -2.57 -11.14 -1.47
N GLY A 186 -3.15 -12.18 -2.08
CA GLY A 186 -2.59 -13.52 -2.08
C GLY A 186 -1.22 -13.56 -2.78
N HIS A 187 -1.10 -12.92 -3.95
CA HIS A 187 0.17 -12.81 -4.67
C HIS A 187 1.21 -12.04 -3.88
N PHE A 188 0.86 -10.87 -3.33
CA PHE A 188 1.78 -10.13 -2.49
C PHE A 188 2.30 -10.95 -1.30
N ARG A 189 1.44 -11.77 -0.67
CA ARG A 189 1.86 -12.66 0.41
C ARG A 189 2.79 -13.77 -0.06
N HIS A 190 2.58 -14.32 -1.26
CA HIS A 190 3.46 -15.31 -1.86
C HIS A 190 4.86 -14.71 -2.10
N GLU A 191 4.92 -13.59 -2.83
CA GLU A 191 6.20 -12.97 -3.21
C GLU A 191 6.98 -12.42 -2.02
N VAL A 192 6.30 -11.78 -1.05
CA VAL A 192 6.94 -11.35 0.19
C VAL A 192 7.37 -12.54 1.05
N GLY A 193 6.71 -13.70 0.90
CA GLY A 193 7.12 -14.94 1.54
C GLY A 193 8.52 -15.39 1.09
N HIS A 194 8.83 -15.28 -0.20
CA HIS A 194 10.18 -15.55 -0.73
C HIS A 194 11.21 -14.59 -0.13
N TRP A 195 10.90 -13.29 -0.10
CA TRP A 195 11.79 -12.30 0.50
C TRP A 195 12.08 -12.59 1.98
N TYR A 196 11.06 -12.90 2.79
CA TYR A 196 11.28 -13.27 4.19
C TYR A 196 12.06 -14.56 4.35
N TRP A 197 11.91 -15.52 3.44
CA TRP A 197 12.72 -16.74 3.47
C TRP A 197 14.20 -16.39 3.27
N ASP A 198 14.53 -15.50 2.32
CA ASP A 198 15.90 -15.05 2.11
C ASP A 198 16.47 -14.39 3.38
N ILE A 199 15.76 -13.42 3.95
CA ILE A 199 16.31 -12.58 5.02
C ILE A 199 16.20 -13.18 6.44
N LEU A 200 15.40 -14.23 6.63
CA LEU A 200 15.22 -14.88 7.94
C LEU A 200 15.71 -16.33 8.00
N VAL A 201 15.79 -17.03 6.86
CA VAL A 201 16.07 -18.48 6.84
C VAL A 201 17.38 -18.79 6.12
N ARG A 202 17.57 -18.30 4.89
CA ARG A 202 18.76 -18.61 4.08
C ARG A 202 20.05 -18.25 4.81
N ASP A 203 20.09 -17.06 5.40
CA ASP A 203 21.26 -16.50 6.09
C ASP A 203 21.15 -16.62 7.62
N GLY A 204 20.15 -17.36 8.12
CA GLY A 204 19.90 -17.58 9.56
C GLY A 204 20.60 -18.82 10.15
N GLY A 205 21.56 -19.39 9.43
CA GLY A 205 22.34 -20.59 9.79
C GLY A 205 23.72 -20.28 10.36
#